data_AF-B4NLA2-F1
#
_entry.id   AF-B4NLA2-F1
#
_cell.length_a   1.000
_cell.length_b   1.000
_cell.length_c   1.000
_cell.angle_alpha   90.00
_cell.angle_beta   90.00
_cell.angle_gamma   90.00
#
_symmetry.space_group_name_H-M   'P 1'
#
loop_
_entity.id
_entity.type
_entity.pdbx_description
1 polymer ?
#
loop_
_entity_poly.entity_id
_entity_poly.type
_entity_poly.pdbx_seq_one_letter_code
_entity_poly.pdbx_strand_id
1 'polypeptide(L)'
;MFSSQRHLKRRTPAQGIDRREYIGHLVDEYYTTTNVEAQEQVTANLANFAYDPINWPHLHAADALDVFVASLETPNQNLQLHGIAALCNICLDNKVSEFLRDQLDIVIGLFLRTDHTEIVIHSLALFYQLLNAGLVEKTQLLTPAVLKCVQEWRLKSQDKRQIIRRLIHHLQQVQVVKRFTQKDLEEFAKFTGDYNYIHSKDVPVEQRRVHGALLNAVVAGIIGSKLPGPGTVVLEQSFKFLKPCRIEQETVVTVRLINARKISTVEYDCRQNDEVVFAGNAKLLTQSQSSKTNES
;
A
#
# COMPACT_ATOMS: atom_id res chain seq x y z
N MET A 1 0.65 -25.93 -0.58
CA MET A 1 0.05 -27.29 -0.73
C MET A 1 0.14 -27.94 0.64
N PHE A 2 -0.97 -28.13 1.35
CA PHE A 2 -0.96 -28.61 2.74
C PHE A 2 -0.83 -30.14 2.79
N SER A 3 -0.11 -30.66 3.79
CA SER A 3 0.08 -32.09 3.98
C SER A 3 -1.12 -32.72 4.67
N SER A 4 -1.48 -33.94 4.27
CA SER A 4 -2.48 -34.73 5.00
C SER A 4 -1.79 -35.70 5.97
N GLN A 5 -2.48 -36.07 7.07
CA GLN A 5 -1.99 -37.07 8.01
C GLN A 5 -1.59 -38.39 7.31
N ARG A 6 -2.33 -38.79 6.28
CA ARG A 6 -2.04 -40.00 5.49
C ARG A 6 -0.76 -39.88 4.67
N HIS A 7 -0.46 -38.69 4.15
CA HIS A 7 0.79 -38.42 3.43
C HIS A 7 1.99 -38.37 4.38
N LEU A 8 1.80 -37.80 5.57
CA LEU A 8 2.86 -37.70 6.58
C LEU A 8 3.24 -39.07 7.15
N LYS A 9 2.26 -39.91 7.49
CA LYS A 9 2.50 -41.30 7.94
C LYS A 9 3.26 -42.16 6.91
N ARG A 10 3.17 -41.84 5.62
CA ARG A 10 3.94 -42.52 4.56
C ARG A 10 5.39 -42.05 4.45
N ARG A 11 5.69 -40.83 4.90
CA ARG A 11 7.04 -40.24 4.84
C ARG A 11 7.83 -40.40 6.13
N THR A 12 7.16 -40.65 7.25
CA THR A 12 7.83 -40.98 8.52
C THR A 12 8.36 -42.42 8.45
N PRO A 13 9.68 -42.65 8.54
CA PRO A 13 10.26 -44.00 8.57
C PRO A 13 9.72 -44.79 9.78
N ALA A 14 9.63 -46.12 9.67
CA ALA A 14 9.17 -46.97 10.78
C ALA A 14 10.06 -46.89 12.05
N GLN A 15 11.29 -46.38 11.92
CA GLN A 15 12.23 -46.11 13.02
C GLN A 15 12.52 -44.60 13.17
N GLY A 16 11.73 -43.73 12.55
CA GLY A 16 11.91 -42.27 12.64
C GLY A 16 11.39 -41.73 13.98
N ILE A 17 11.99 -40.63 14.44
CA ILE A 17 11.51 -39.89 15.60
C ILE A 17 10.10 -39.36 15.31
N ASP A 18 9.21 -39.41 16.30
CA ASP A 18 7.87 -38.83 16.15
C ASP A 18 7.97 -37.33 15.86
N ARG A 19 7.05 -36.79 15.06
CA ARG A 19 7.13 -35.37 14.67
C ARG A 19 7.06 -34.43 15.87
N ARG A 20 6.26 -34.77 16.89
CA ARG A 20 6.17 -33.96 18.10
C ARG A 20 7.51 -33.93 18.83
N GLU A 21 8.13 -35.10 19.01
CA GLU A 21 9.43 -35.23 19.65
C GLU A 21 10.53 -34.51 18.87
N TYR A 22 10.51 -34.62 17.53
CA TYR A 22 11.47 -33.93 16.67
C TYR A 22 11.37 -32.41 16.80
N ILE A 23 10.15 -31.85 16.79
CA ILE A 23 9.95 -30.41 17.01
C ILE A 23 10.40 -30.00 18.41
N GLY A 24 10.13 -30.83 19.44
CA GLY A 24 10.64 -30.61 20.79
C GLY A 24 12.17 -30.55 20.85
N HIS A 25 12.86 -31.53 20.25
CA HIS A 25 14.32 -31.55 20.20
C HIS A 25 14.91 -30.33 19.47
N LEU A 26 14.25 -29.84 18.41
CA LEU A 26 14.67 -28.61 17.75
C LEU A 26 14.58 -27.41 18.70
N VAL A 27 13.49 -27.28 19.46
CA VAL A 27 13.37 -26.18 20.45
C VAL A 27 14.44 -26.31 21.54
N ASP A 28 14.66 -27.50 22.07
CA ASP A 28 15.72 -27.75 23.07
C ASP A 28 17.10 -27.42 22.51
N GLU A 29 17.39 -27.79 21.26
CA GLU A 29 18.65 -27.52 20.59
C GLU A 29 18.90 -26.01 20.43
N TYR A 30 17.87 -25.23 20.10
CA TYR A 30 17.98 -23.77 19.99
C TYR A 30 18.54 -23.12 21.27
N TYR A 31 18.05 -23.57 22.43
CA TYR A 31 18.43 -23.01 23.73
C TYR A 31 19.73 -23.60 24.31
N THR A 32 20.10 -24.82 23.93
CA THR A 32 21.24 -25.53 24.51
C THR A 32 22.51 -25.41 23.69
N THR A 33 22.40 -25.19 22.38
CA THR A 33 23.57 -25.06 21.51
C THR A 33 24.25 -23.70 21.66
N THR A 34 25.57 -23.69 21.57
CA THR A 34 26.38 -22.47 21.47
C THR A 34 26.79 -22.15 20.03
N ASN A 35 26.47 -23.04 19.09
CA ASN A 35 26.77 -22.86 17.68
C ASN A 35 25.66 -22.08 16.98
N VAL A 36 25.99 -20.88 16.50
CA VAL A 36 25.06 -19.98 15.80
C VAL A 36 24.52 -20.61 14.51
N GLU A 37 25.33 -21.33 13.73
CA GLU A 37 24.88 -22.00 12.51
C GLU A 37 23.86 -23.10 12.82
N ALA A 38 24.03 -23.80 13.95
CA ALA A 38 23.06 -24.78 14.42
C ALA A 38 21.74 -24.10 14.82
N GLN A 39 21.79 -22.95 15.51
CA GLN A 39 20.59 -22.16 15.81
C GLN A 39 19.87 -21.70 14.54
N GLU A 40 20.61 -21.28 13.51
CA GLU A 40 20.04 -20.90 12.22
C GLU A 40 19.36 -22.08 11.53
N GLN A 41 19.98 -23.26 11.53
CA GLN A 41 19.41 -24.46 10.94
C GLN A 41 18.15 -24.92 11.69
N VAL A 42 18.18 -24.88 13.02
CA VAL A 42 17.05 -25.22 13.88
C VAL A 42 15.87 -24.28 13.65
N THR A 43 16.11 -22.96 13.68
CA THR A 43 15.05 -21.95 13.46
C THR A 43 14.48 -22.03 12.06
N ALA A 44 15.30 -22.28 11.03
CA ALA A 44 14.83 -22.54 9.67
C ALA A 44 13.90 -23.77 9.60
N ASN A 45 14.27 -24.86 10.28
CA ASN A 45 13.45 -26.06 10.34
C ASN A 45 12.10 -25.80 11.04
N LEU A 46 12.11 -25.09 12.17
CA LEU A 46 10.88 -24.72 12.88
C LEU A 46 9.98 -23.81 12.02
N ALA A 47 10.56 -22.85 11.31
CA ALA A 47 9.83 -21.98 10.38
C ALA A 47 9.17 -22.77 9.23
N ASN A 48 9.84 -23.80 8.71
CA ASN A 48 9.27 -24.70 7.71
C ASN A 48 8.09 -25.51 8.27
N PHE A 49 8.13 -25.93 9.54
CA PHE A 49 6.98 -26.59 10.17
C PHE A 49 5.79 -25.64 10.33
N ALA A 50 6.04 -24.36 10.63
CA ALA A 50 4.98 -23.35 10.81
C ALA A 50 4.13 -23.11 9.54
N TYR A 51 4.67 -23.42 8.36
CA TYR A 51 3.95 -23.28 7.08
C TYR A 51 2.71 -24.19 6.95
N ASP A 52 2.70 -25.36 7.60
CA ASP A 52 1.62 -26.35 7.46
C ASP A 52 0.81 -26.47 8.77
N PRO A 53 -0.50 -26.15 8.76
CA PRO A 53 -1.35 -26.15 9.96
C PRO A 53 -1.38 -27.45 10.75
N ILE A 54 -1.10 -28.58 10.10
CA ILE A 54 -1.02 -29.88 10.78
C ILE A 54 0.08 -29.93 11.85
N ASN A 55 1.08 -29.05 11.78
CA ASN A 55 2.18 -29.00 12.74
C ASN A 55 1.94 -28.01 13.88
N TRP A 56 0.96 -27.12 13.78
CA TRP A 56 0.73 -26.07 14.79
C TRP A 56 0.50 -26.61 16.21
N PRO A 57 -0.28 -27.70 16.43
CA PRO A 57 -0.40 -28.27 17.77
C PRO A 57 0.93 -28.76 18.36
N HIS A 58 1.85 -29.22 17.52
CA HIS A 58 3.17 -29.68 17.94
C HIS A 58 4.10 -28.50 18.27
N LEU A 59 4.03 -27.41 17.49
CA LEU A 59 4.76 -26.16 17.75
C LEU A 59 4.30 -25.51 19.06
N HIS A 60 2.99 -25.50 19.32
CA HIS A 60 2.42 -25.05 20.59
C HIS A 60 2.89 -25.90 21.77
N ALA A 61 2.87 -27.23 21.62
CA ALA A 61 3.26 -28.13 22.69
C ALA A 61 4.76 -28.11 23.02
N ALA A 62 5.57 -27.49 22.16
CA ALA A 62 7.01 -27.37 22.30
C ALA A 62 7.46 -25.92 22.57
N ASP A 63 6.53 -24.99 22.80
CA ASP A 63 6.85 -23.57 23.05
C ASP A 63 7.70 -22.91 21.94
N ALA A 64 7.49 -23.34 20.69
CA ALA A 64 8.26 -22.83 19.54
C ALA A 64 8.01 -21.34 19.24
N LEU A 65 6.91 -20.76 19.73
CA LEU A 65 6.63 -19.33 19.59
C LEU A 65 7.66 -18.47 20.31
N ASP A 66 8.12 -18.91 21.49
CA ASP A 66 9.13 -18.20 22.26
C ASP A 66 10.47 -18.19 21.52
N VAL A 67 10.82 -19.30 20.84
CA VAL A 67 11.99 -19.35 19.96
C VAL A 67 11.88 -18.32 18.84
N PHE A 68 10.72 -18.20 18.20
CA PHE A 68 10.54 -17.23 17.11
C PHE A 68 10.66 -15.79 17.58
N VAL A 69 10.07 -15.44 18.72
CA VAL A 69 10.17 -14.09 19.29
C VAL A 69 11.59 -13.78 19.75
N ALA A 70 12.22 -14.70 20.49
CA ALA A 70 13.61 -14.55 20.91
C ALA A 70 14.54 -14.35 19.70
N SER A 71 14.29 -15.05 18.59
CA SER A 71 15.04 -14.91 17.34
C SER A 71 14.98 -13.48 16.78
N LEU A 72 13.85 -12.77 16.94
CA LEU A 72 13.69 -11.39 16.47
C LEU A 72 14.57 -10.40 17.23
N GLU A 73 14.88 -10.69 18.49
CA GLU A 73 15.65 -9.81 19.38
C GLU A 73 17.17 -10.00 19.23
N THR A 74 17.60 -11.07 18.56
CA THR A 74 19.01 -11.30 18.27
C THR A 74 19.56 -10.28 17.26
N PRO A 75 20.90 -10.06 17.21
CA PRO A 75 21.52 -9.28 16.13
C PRO A 75 21.68 -10.08 14.81
N ASN A 76 21.35 -11.38 14.80
CA ASN A 76 21.56 -12.25 13.66
C ASN A 76 20.38 -12.14 12.67
N GLN A 77 20.66 -11.69 11.44
CA GLN A 77 19.64 -11.48 10.41
C GLN A 77 18.95 -12.78 9.96
N ASN A 78 19.65 -13.91 9.92
CA ASN A 78 19.06 -15.20 9.55
C ASN A 78 18.06 -15.67 10.62
N LEU A 79 18.41 -15.56 11.91
CA LEU A 79 17.49 -15.87 13.00
C LEU A 79 16.27 -14.94 12.97
N GLN A 80 16.47 -13.63 12.80
CA GLN A 80 15.37 -12.67 12.66
C GLN A 80 14.45 -13.03 11.50
N LEU A 81 15.02 -13.39 10.34
CA LEU A 81 14.29 -13.79 9.13
C LEU A 81 13.46 -15.06 9.36
N HIS A 82 14.05 -16.11 9.94
CA HIS A 82 13.33 -17.36 10.23
C HIS A 82 12.19 -17.12 11.23
N GLY A 83 12.45 -16.34 12.28
CA GLY A 83 11.45 -15.99 13.29
C GLY A 83 10.26 -15.23 12.69
N ILE A 84 10.51 -14.16 11.94
CA ILE A 84 9.41 -13.36 11.37
C ILE A 84 8.64 -14.12 10.30
N ALA A 85 9.31 -14.96 9.51
CA ALA A 85 8.67 -15.83 8.53
C ALA A 85 7.77 -16.88 9.21
N ALA A 86 8.24 -17.50 10.29
CA ALA A 86 7.45 -18.46 11.06
C ALA A 86 6.19 -17.82 11.67
N LEU A 87 6.34 -16.66 12.32
CA LEU A 87 5.21 -15.91 12.89
C LEU A 87 4.21 -15.51 11.81
N CYS A 88 4.68 -15.03 10.65
CA CYS A 88 3.83 -14.71 9.49
C CYS A 88 3.05 -15.92 8.97
N ASN A 89 3.60 -17.13 9.05
CA ASN A 89 2.96 -18.35 8.58
C ASN A 89 1.88 -18.87 9.53
N ILE A 90 2.04 -18.65 10.84
CA ILE A 90 1.16 -19.24 11.88
C ILE A 90 0.21 -18.23 12.53
N CYS A 91 0.31 -16.93 12.23
CA CYS A 91 -0.46 -15.86 12.91
C CYS A 91 -1.99 -15.95 12.83
N LEU A 92 -2.55 -16.79 11.96
CA LEU A 92 -4.00 -17.00 11.86
C LEU A 92 -4.54 -18.06 12.83
N ASP A 93 -3.67 -18.76 13.56
CA ASP A 93 -4.08 -19.59 14.69
C ASP A 93 -4.47 -18.68 15.87
N ASN A 94 -5.65 -18.91 16.46
CA ASN A 94 -6.20 -18.03 17.49
C ASN A 94 -5.25 -17.87 18.70
N LYS A 95 -4.62 -18.98 19.15
CA LYS A 95 -3.71 -18.93 20.30
C LYS A 95 -2.44 -18.14 19.98
N VAL A 96 -1.92 -18.30 18.76
CA VAL A 96 -0.77 -17.52 18.30
C VAL A 96 -1.11 -16.03 18.18
N SER A 97 -2.31 -15.70 17.72
CA SER A 97 -2.72 -14.30 17.56
C SER A 97 -2.81 -13.55 18.89
N GLU A 98 -3.26 -14.23 19.94
CA GLU A 98 -3.27 -13.69 21.31
C GLU A 98 -1.84 -13.47 21.81
N PHE A 99 -0.97 -14.48 21.67
CA PHE A 99 0.44 -14.35 22.02
C PHE A 99 1.14 -13.21 21.26
N LEU A 100 0.90 -13.08 19.95
CA LEU A 100 1.47 -12.02 19.12
C LEU A 100 1.00 -10.62 19.49
N ARG A 101 -0.20 -10.48 20.06
CA ARG A 101 -0.70 -9.17 20.52
C ARG A 101 0.17 -8.61 21.63
N ASP A 102 0.66 -9.47 22.52
CA ASP A 102 1.55 -9.08 23.61
C ASP A 102 2.99 -8.83 23.14
N GLN A 103 3.39 -9.45 22.01
CA GLN A 103 4.74 -9.33 21.43
C GLN A 103 4.82 -8.34 20.25
N LEU A 104 3.75 -7.58 20.00
CA LEU A 104 3.64 -6.75 18.80
C LEU A 104 4.73 -5.68 18.70
N ASP A 105 5.15 -5.12 19.84
CA ASP A 105 6.20 -4.11 19.90
C ASP A 105 7.56 -4.64 19.44
N ILE A 106 7.87 -5.91 19.70
CA ILE A 106 9.11 -6.55 19.24
C ILE A 106 9.09 -6.65 17.71
N VAL A 107 7.96 -7.09 17.15
CA VAL A 107 7.77 -7.22 15.69
C VAL A 107 7.85 -5.85 15.01
N ILE A 108 7.15 -4.84 15.54
CA ILE A 108 7.21 -3.46 15.05
C ILE A 108 8.63 -2.93 15.16
N GLY A 109 9.29 -3.13 16.29
CA GLY A 109 10.66 -2.71 16.51
C GLY A 109 11.63 -3.31 15.49
N LEU A 110 11.46 -4.59 15.11
CA LEU A 110 12.27 -5.23 14.07
C LEU A 110 12.01 -4.59 12.71
N PHE A 111 10.74 -4.41 12.35
CA PHE A 111 10.35 -3.79 11.08
C PHE A 111 10.90 -2.36 10.93
N LEU A 112 10.93 -1.57 12.01
CA LEU A 112 11.40 -0.19 11.97
C LEU A 112 12.92 -0.06 11.84
N ARG A 113 13.69 -1.07 12.30
CA ARG A 113 15.17 -1.01 12.31
C ARG A 113 15.84 -1.79 11.18
N THR A 114 15.15 -2.74 10.57
CA THR A 114 15.76 -3.64 9.57
C THR A 114 16.00 -2.93 8.24
N ASP A 115 17.09 -3.30 7.57
CA ASP A 115 17.39 -3.01 6.17
C ASP A 115 17.32 -4.26 5.28
N HIS A 116 16.87 -5.39 5.84
CA HIS A 116 16.76 -6.67 5.14
C HIS A 116 15.41 -6.81 4.43
N THR A 117 15.44 -6.91 3.10
CA THR A 117 14.24 -6.88 2.26
C THR A 117 13.25 -8.00 2.59
N GLU A 118 13.71 -9.22 2.86
CA GLU A 118 12.79 -10.33 3.16
C GLU A 118 12.11 -10.19 4.52
N ILE A 119 12.80 -9.62 5.52
CA ILE A 119 12.23 -9.36 6.85
C ILE A 119 11.07 -8.38 6.68
N VAL A 120 11.28 -7.31 5.90
CA VAL A 120 10.25 -6.31 5.58
C VAL A 120 9.04 -6.97 4.92
N ILE A 121 9.24 -7.84 3.93
CA ILE A 121 8.14 -8.52 3.23
C ILE A 121 7.34 -9.39 4.20
N HIS A 122 8.00 -10.19 5.04
CA HIS A 122 7.34 -11.02 6.04
C HIS A 122 6.60 -10.18 7.10
N SER A 123 7.21 -9.10 7.60
CA SER A 123 6.56 -8.17 8.52
C SER A 123 5.32 -7.54 7.90
N LEU A 124 5.39 -7.04 6.66
CA LEU A 124 4.23 -6.45 5.97
C LEU A 124 3.11 -7.47 5.75
N ALA A 125 3.46 -8.70 5.38
CA ALA A 125 2.51 -9.79 5.21
C ALA A 125 1.84 -10.16 6.55
N LEU A 126 2.60 -10.26 7.64
CA LEU A 126 2.09 -10.46 8.99
C LEU A 126 1.14 -9.33 9.40
N PHE A 127 1.54 -8.08 9.22
CA PHE A 127 0.73 -6.91 9.55
C PHE A 127 -0.59 -6.89 8.78
N TYR A 128 -0.54 -7.21 7.49
CA TYR A 128 -1.72 -7.32 6.65
C TYR A 128 -2.67 -8.41 7.17
N GLN A 129 -2.16 -9.59 7.49
CA GLN A 129 -2.96 -10.70 7.99
C GLN A 129 -3.64 -10.38 9.32
N LEU A 130 -2.90 -9.81 10.28
CA LEU A 130 -3.43 -9.42 11.59
C LEU A 130 -4.54 -8.36 11.47
N LEU A 131 -4.33 -7.34 10.63
CA LEU A 131 -5.33 -6.29 10.39
C LEU A 131 -6.56 -6.83 9.65
N ASN A 132 -6.35 -7.66 8.63
CA ASN A 132 -7.43 -8.20 7.81
C ASN A 132 -8.32 -9.18 8.58
N ALA A 133 -7.73 -9.97 9.48
CA ALA A 133 -8.46 -10.87 10.37
C ALA A 133 -9.06 -10.16 11.60
N GLY A 134 -8.81 -8.85 11.78
CA GLY A 134 -9.31 -8.10 12.94
C GLY A 134 -8.66 -8.49 14.28
N LEU A 135 -7.48 -9.13 14.23
CA LEU A 135 -6.77 -9.67 15.40
C LEU A 135 -6.02 -8.59 16.19
N VAL A 136 -5.78 -7.42 15.57
CA VAL A 136 -5.10 -6.27 16.16
C VAL A 136 -5.84 -4.99 15.78
N GLU A 137 -5.89 -4.01 16.68
CA GLU A 137 -6.49 -2.71 16.35
C GLU A 137 -5.61 -1.91 15.39
N LYS A 138 -6.25 -1.18 14.47
CA LYS A 138 -5.52 -0.34 13.49
C LYS A 138 -4.58 0.67 14.16
N THR A 139 -4.96 1.21 15.32
CA THR A 139 -4.19 2.18 16.10
C THR A 139 -2.89 1.60 16.67
N GLN A 140 -2.86 0.30 16.99
CA GLN A 140 -1.67 -0.37 17.52
C GLN A 140 -0.61 -0.59 16.44
N LEU A 141 -1.03 -0.82 15.18
CA LEU A 141 -0.12 -1.19 14.11
C LEU A 141 0.17 -0.07 13.10
N LEU A 142 -0.82 0.76 12.77
CA LEU A 142 -0.70 1.85 11.80
C LEU A 142 -0.21 3.14 12.46
N THR A 143 0.84 3.03 13.26
CA THR A 143 1.47 4.19 13.90
C THR A 143 2.18 5.07 12.86
N PRO A 144 2.40 6.37 13.14
CA PRO A 144 3.13 7.25 12.23
C PRO A 144 4.52 6.72 11.85
N ALA A 145 5.22 6.07 12.79
CA ALA A 145 6.54 5.48 12.54
C ALA A 145 6.47 4.32 11.55
N VAL A 146 5.52 3.39 11.73
CA VAL A 146 5.31 2.25 10.82
C VAL A 146 4.92 2.75 9.44
N LEU A 147 3.96 3.69 9.35
CA LEU A 147 3.52 4.25 8.07
C LEU A 147 4.65 4.97 7.32
N LYS A 148 5.50 5.72 8.04
CA LYS A 148 6.67 6.36 7.46
C LYS A 148 7.67 5.33 6.93
N CYS A 149 7.97 4.29 7.70
CA CYS A 149 8.87 3.20 7.27
C CYS A 149 8.34 2.48 6.02
N VAL A 150 7.03 2.18 5.95
CA VAL A 150 6.38 1.61 4.76
C VAL A 150 6.56 2.51 3.54
N GLN A 151 6.39 3.83 3.70
CA GLN A 151 6.57 4.79 2.62
C GLN A 151 8.02 4.83 2.14
N GLU A 152 9.00 4.78 3.05
CA GLU A 152 10.43 4.75 2.70
C GLU A 152 10.79 3.49 1.92
N TRP A 153 10.35 2.31 2.38
CA TRP A 153 10.54 1.04 1.65
C TRP A 153 9.90 1.06 0.26
N ARG A 154 8.70 1.64 0.15
CA ARG A 154 8.02 1.81 -1.13
C ARG A 154 8.83 2.69 -2.09
N LEU A 155 9.38 3.81 -1.61
CA LEU A 155 10.21 4.70 -2.43
C LEU A 155 11.52 4.05 -2.88
N LYS A 156 12.13 3.22 -2.01
CA LYS A 156 13.36 2.48 -2.32
C LYS A 156 13.14 1.34 -3.33
N SER A 157 11.96 0.70 -3.34
CA SER A 157 11.70 -0.41 -4.25
C SER A 157 11.74 0.05 -5.71
N GLN A 158 12.60 -0.48 -6.58
CA GLN A 158 12.65 -0.13 -8.02
C GLN A 158 11.45 -0.69 -8.83
N ASP A 159 10.35 -1.02 -8.16
CA ASP A 159 9.19 -1.65 -8.78
C ASP A 159 8.47 -0.65 -9.69
N LYS A 160 8.42 -0.90 -11.00
CA LYS A 160 7.71 -0.05 -11.97
C LYS A 160 6.20 0.05 -11.73
N ARG A 161 5.62 -0.77 -10.84
CA ARG A 161 4.28 -0.56 -10.26
C ARG A 161 4.21 0.68 -9.35
N GLN A 162 5.33 1.38 -9.14
CA GLN A 162 5.41 2.73 -8.59
C GLN A 162 4.53 3.76 -9.33
N ILE A 163 3.97 3.42 -10.52
CA ILE A 163 3.03 4.26 -11.27
C ILE A 163 1.58 3.70 -11.31
N ILE A 164 1.28 2.57 -10.65
CA ILE A 164 -0.08 2.01 -10.66
C ILE A 164 -0.75 2.16 -9.29
N ARG A 165 -1.52 3.24 -9.17
CA ARG A 165 -2.84 3.30 -8.50
C ARG A 165 -3.29 1.95 -7.91
N ARG A 166 -3.35 1.79 -6.58
CA ARG A 166 -4.14 0.75 -5.88
C ARG A 166 -4.08 0.96 -4.36
N LEU A 167 -5.01 1.62 -3.68
CA LEU A 167 -6.41 1.24 -3.40
C LEU A 167 -7.34 1.19 -4.62
N ILE A 168 -7.25 0.14 -5.43
CA ILE A 168 -8.31 -0.25 -6.37
C ILE A 168 -9.06 -1.35 -5.66
N HIS A 169 -9.96 -0.91 -4.80
CA HIS A 169 -11.36 -1.30 -4.89
C HIS A 169 -12.15 0.01 -4.74
N HIS A 170 -12.73 0.49 -5.86
CA HIS A 170 -13.69 1.60 -5.99
C HIS A 170 -13.25 3.09 -6.01
N LEU A 171 -12.02 3.45 -6.38
CA LEU A 171 -11.77 4.86 -6.77
C LEU A 171 -12.36 5.12 -8.17
N GLN A 172 -13.57 5.69 -8.23
CA GLN A 172 -14.12 6.21 -9.48
C GLN A 172 -13.16 7.26 -10.05
N GLN A 173 -12.91 7.21 -11.35
CA GLN A 173 -12.07 8.17 -12.03
C GLN A 173 -12.60 8.45 -13.43
N VAL A 174 -12.29 9.65 -13.93
CA VAL A 174 -12.59 10.06 -15.30
C VAL A 174 -11.33 10.63 -15.93
N GLN A 175 -11.11 10.27 -17.19
CA GLN A 175 -10.06 10.83 -18.03
C GLN A 175 -10.66 11.53 -19.23
N VAL A 176 -10.12 12.71 -19.54
CA VAL A 176 -10.49 13.51 -20.71
C VAL A 176 -9.22 13.97 -21.38
N VAL A 177 -9.13 13.77 -22.69
CA VAL A 177 -8.05 14.33 -23.50
C VAL A 177 -8.53 15.67 -24.06
N LYS A 178 -7.77 16.74 -23.81
CA LYS A 178 -8.03 18.07 -24.36
C LYS A 178 -6.78 18.56 -25.09
N ARG A 179 -6.96 18.96 -26.34
CA ARG A 179 -5.98 19.74 -27.09
C ARG A 179 -6.40 21.21 -27.01
N PHE A 180 -5.56 22.03 -26.38
CA PHE A 180 -5.78 23.48 -26.31
C PHE A 180 -5.33 24.11 -27.62
N THR A 181 -6.15 25.00 -28.16
CA THR A 181 -5.93 25.70 -29.42
C THR A 181 -5.81 27.19 -29.18
N GLN A 182 -5.32 27.93 -30.18
CA GLN A 182 -5.17 29.38 -30.04
C GLN A 182 -6.49 30.08 -29.79
N LYS A 183 -7.57 29.55 -30.35
CA LYS A 183 -8.94 30.03 -30.10
C LYS A 183 -9.33 29.89 -28.63
N ASP A 184 -9.01 28.76 -27.97
CA ASP A 184 -9.31 28.57 -26.55
C ASP A 184 -8.61 29.62 -25.67
N LEU A 185 -7.36 29.96 -26.00
CA LEU A 185 -6.55 30.95 -25.27
C LEU A 185 -7.10 32.37 -25.46
N GLU A 186 -7.49 32.72 -26.69
CA GLU A 186 -8.09 34.02 -27.01
C GLU A 186 -9.47 34.19 -26.35
N GLU A 187 -10.30 33.15 -26.35
CA GLU A 187 -11.60 33.16 -25.67
C GLU A 187 -11.45 33.28 -24.15
N PHE A 188 -10.48 32.56 -23.57
CA PHE A 188 -10.21 32.66 -22.13
C PHE A 188 -9.65 34.03 -21.74
N ALA A 189 -8.73 34.60 -22.55
CA ALA A 189 -8.22 35.95 -22.36
C ALA A 189 -9.35 36.99 -22.45
N LYS A 190 -10.26 36.86 -23.42
CA LYS A 190 -11.42 37.74 -23.55
C LYS A 190 -12.34 37.68 -22.34
N PHE A 191 -12.56 36.48 -21.77
CA PHE A 191 -13.42 36.29 -20.61
C PHE A 191 -12.78 36.78 -19.30
N THR A 192 -11.49 36.53 -19.11
CA THR A 192 -10.78 36.80 -17.84
C THR A 192 -10.07 38.16 -17.80
N GLY A 193 -9.78 38.75 -18.95
CA GLY A 193 -8.91 39.91 -19.08
C GLY A 193 -7.40 39.58 -19.08
N ASP A 194 -7.01 38.31 -18.99
CA ASP A 194 -5.60 37.90 -19.00
C ASP A 194 -5.05 37.82 -20.44
N TYR A 195 -4.59 38.97 -20.94
CA TYR A 195 -3.92 39.13 -22.24
C TYR A 195 -2.39 39.03 -22.17
N ASN A 196 -1.83 38.34 -21.17
CA ASN A 196 -0.39 38.18 -21.07
C ASN A 196 0.19 37.56 -22.36
N TYR A 197 1.23 38.19 -22.92
CA TYR A 197 1.80 37.85 -24.23
C TYR A 197 2.24 36.38 -24.34
N ILE A 198 2.55 35.71 -23.23
CA ILE A 198 2.92 34.29 -23.17
C ILE A 198 1.84 33.33 -23.72
N HIS A 199 0.59 33.81 -23.83
CA HIS A 199 -0.57 33.11 -24.37
C HIS A 199 -0.93 33.53 -25.81
N SER A 200 -0.24 34.54 -26.34
CA SER A 200 -0.57 35.19 -27.61
C SER A 200 0.17 34.62 -28.81
N LYS A 201 -0.26 35.02 -30.01
CA LYS A 201 0.38 34.64 -31.28
C LYS A 201 1.81 35.18 -31.45
N ASP A 202 2.20 36.17 -30.64
CA ASP A 202 3.54 36.77 -30.68
C ASP A 202 4.63 35.80 -30.20
N VAL A 203 4.25 34.78 -29.43
CA VAL A 203 5.15 33.71 -28.98
C VAL A 203 5.07 32.52 -29.94
N PRO A 204 6.20 31.94 -30.38
CA PRO A 204 6.23 30.73 -31.19
C PRO A 204 5.40 29.59 -30.58
N VAL A 205 4.75 28.78 -31.42
CA VAL A 205 3.75 27.78 -30.98
C VAL A 205 4.33 26.80 -29.94
N GLU A 206 5.57 26.37 -30.15
CA GLU A 206 6.31 25.46 -29.27
C GLU A 206 6.67 26.08 -27.90
N GLN A 207 6.71 27.40 -27.81
CA GLN A 207 6.98 28.15 -26.58
C GLN A 207 5.72 28.74 -25.95
N ARG A 208 4.61 28.75 -26.66
CA ARG A 208 3.34 29.31 -26.19
C ARG A 208 2.74 28.45 -25.09
N ARG A 209 2.23 29.11 -24.05
CA ARG A 209 1.74 28.44 -22.84
C ARG A 209 0.24 28.57 -22.74
N VAL A 210 -0.42 27.52 -22.23
CA VAL A 210 -1.82 27.58 -21.81
C VAL A 210 -1.90 28.35 -20.49
N HIS A 211 -2.93 29.18 -20.30
CA HIS A 211 -3.19 29.82 -19.01
C HIS A 211 -3.30 28.77 -17.89
N GLY A 212 -2.57 28.97 -16.80
CA GLY A 212 -2.65 28.04 -15.66
C GLY A 212 -4.08 27.93 -15.11
N ALA A 213 -4.78 29.05 -15.01
CA ALA A 213 -6.17 29.10 -14.57
C ALA A 213 -7.14 28.34 -15.51
N LEU A 214 -6.84 28.29 -16.82
CA LEU A 214 -7.65 27.53 -17.78
C LEU A 214 -7.57 26.02 -17.53
N LEU A 215 -6.42 25.51 -17.08
CA LEU A 215 -6.30 24.10 -16.65
C LEU A 215 -7.22 23.81 -15.46
N ASN A 216 -7.28 24.71 -14.47
CA ASN A 216 -8.19 24.56 -13.34
C ASN A 216 -9.67 24.66 -13.78
N ALA A 217 -9.99 25.55 -14.74
CA ALA A 217 -11.34 25.66 -15.29
C ALA A 217 -11.80 24.36 -15.97
N VAL A 218 -10.91 23.69 -16.71
CA VAL A 218 -11.19 22.37 -17.32
C VAL A 218 -11.44 21.31 -16.24
N VAL A 219 -10.61 21.27 -15.19
CA VAL A 219 -10.80 20.35 -14.05
C VAL A 219 -12.13 20.61 -13.35
N ALA A 220 -12.47 21.87 -13.08
CA ALA A 220 -13.75 22.25 -12.48
C ALA A 220 -14.94 21.80 -13.35
N GLY A 221 -14.83 21.96 -14.68
CA GLY A 221 -15.81 21.45 -15.63
C GLY A 221 -16.00 19.93 -15.55
N ILE A 222 -14.91 19.16 -15.45
CA ILE A 222 -14.98 17.69 -15.29
C ILE A 222 -15.62 17.31 -13.95
N ILE A 223 -15.26 18.02 -12.86
CA ILE A 223 -15.84 17.81 -11.53
C ILE A 223 -17.36 18.03 -11.55
N GLY A 224 -17.80 19.13 -12.14
CA GLY A 224 -19.21 19.51 -12.19
C GLY A 224 -20.06 18.73 -13.19
N SER A 225 -19.47 18.14 -14.24
CA SER A 225 -20.23 17.46 -15.31
C SER A 225 -20.09 15.94 -15.33
N LYS A 226 -18.95 15.39 -14.89
CA LYS A 226 -18.65 13.95 -15.04
C LYS A 226 -18.44 13.26 -13.70
N LEU A 227 -17.50 13.74 -12.87
CA LEU A 227 -17.15 13.06 -11.63
C LEU A 227 -16.67 14.06 -10.56
N PRO A 228 -17.40 14.25 -9.44
CA PRO A 228 -18.58 13.48 -9.02
C PRO A 228 -19.83 13.70 -9.89
N GLY A 229 -19.87 14.80 -10.66
CA GLY A 229 -20.94 15.08 -11.61
C GLY A 229 -21.91 16.18 -11.14
N PRO A 230 -23.07 16.32 -11.82
CA PRO A 230 -23.98 17.45 -11.63
C PRO A 230 -24.47 17.63 -10.19
N GLY A 231 -24.50 18.89 -9.73
CA GLY A 231 -24.88 19.26 -8.36
C GLY A 231 -23.71 19.31 -7.37
N THR A 232 -22.49 19.04 -7.84
CA THR A 232 -21.26 19.19 -7.05
C THR A 232 -20.90 20.66 -6.88
N VAL A 233 -20.60 21.08 -5.65
CA VAL A 233 -20.06 22.41 -5.33
C VAL A 233 -18.62 22.28 -4.82
N VAL A 234 -17.70 23.06 -5.39
CA VAL A 234 -16.32 23.10 -4.94
C VAL A 234 -16.22 23.98 -3.70
N LEU A 235 -15.66 23.46 -2.61
CA LEU A 235 -15.47 24.19 -1.35
C LEU A 235 -14.04 24.72 -1.20
N GLU A 236 -13.06 23.93 -1.62
CA GLU A 236 -11.64 24.25 -1.50
C GLU A 236 -10.89 23.57 -2.65
N GLN A 237 -9.90 24.25 -3.22
CA GLN A 237 -8.94 23.65 -4.16
C GLN A 237 -7.53 24.07 -3.80
N SER A 238 -6.60 23.11 -3.84
CA SER A 238 -5.17 23.36 -3.70
C SER A 238 -4.44 22.68 -4.84
N PHE A 239 -3.61 23.44 -5.56
CA PHE A 239 -2.94 22.96 -6.76
C PHE A 239 -1.58 23.60 -6.98
N LYS A 240 -0.79 22.98 -7.86
CA LYS A 240 0.54 23.41 -8.26
C LYS A 240 0.68 23.36 -9.79
N PHE A 241 1.36 24.35 -10.34
CA PHE A 241 1.83 24.36 -11.73
C PHE A 241 3.26 23.81 -11.74
N LEU A 242 3.42 22.57 -12.17
CA LEU A 242 4.70 21.85 -12.09
C LEU A 242 5.57 22.11 -13.32
N LYS A 243 4.94 22.19 -14.51
CA LYS A 243 5.60 22.42 -15.80
C LYS A 243 4.70 23.25 -16.73
N PRO A 244 5.26 23.95 -17.73
CA PRO A 244 4.46 24.66 -18.71
C PRO A 244 3.59 23.70 -19.53
N CYS A 245 2.29 23.97 -19.60
CA CYS A 245 1.38 23.27 -20.53
C CYS A 245 1.43 23.98 -21.90
N ARG A 246 1.68 23.22 -22.97
CA ARG A 246 1.83 23.73 -24.34
C ARG A 246 0.52 23.64 -25.12
N ILE A 247 0.34 24.59 -26.03
CA ILE A 247 -0.75 24.56 -27.01
C ILE A 247 -0.51 23.47 -28.06
N GLU A 248 -1.56 23.05 -28.76
CA GLU A 248 -1.51 22.07 -29.86
C GLU A 248 -0.95 20.69 -29.50
N GLN A 249 -0.79 20.41 -28.21
CA GLN A 249 -0.42 19.11 -27.67
C GLN A 249 -1.59 18.47 -26.91
N GLU A 250 -1.67 17.14 -26.96
CA GLU A 250 -2.65 16.40 -26.18
C GLU A 250 -2.36 16.52 -24.69
N THR A 251 -3.36 16.99 -23.95
CA THR A 251 -3.31 17.08 -22.49
C THR A 251 -4.29 16.09 -21.90
N VAL A 252 -3.79 15.09 -21.18
CA VAL A 252 -4.62 14.11 -20.48
C VAL A 252 -4.97 14.67 -19.12
N VAL A 253 -6.25 15.00 -18.91
CA VAL A 253 -6.78 15.47 -17.63
C VAL A 253 -7.45 14.30 -16.93
N THR A 254 -6.99 14.00 -15.72
CA THR A 254 -7.53 12.90 -14.91
C THR A 254 -8.06 13.44 -13.60
N VAL A 255 -9.30 13.10 -13.25
CA VAL A 255 -9.92 13.36 -11.94
C VAL A 255 -10.23 12.03 -11.26
N ARG A 256 -9.90 11.93 -9.97
CA ARG A 256 -10.06 10.73 -9.13
C ARG A 256 -10.86 11.09 -7.88
N LEU A 257 -11.94 10.37 -7.62
CA LEU A 257 -12.74 10.51 -6.41
C LEU A 257 -12.10 9.70 -5.28
N ILE A 258 -11.50 10.38 -4.30
CA ILE A 258 -10.76 9.78 -3.18
C ILE A 258 -11.70 9.35 -2.04
N ASN A 259 -12.69 10.19 -1.73
CA ASN A 259 -13.70 9.87 -0.70
C ASN A 259 -15.05 10.41 -1.16
N ALA A 260 -16.08 9.56 -1.11
CA ALA A 260 -17.45 9.87 -1.49
C ALA A 260 -18.34 9.94 -0.25
N ARG A 261 -18.55 11.16 0.28
CA ARG A 261 -19.43 11.45 1.43
C ARG A 261 -20.18 12.75 1.15
N LYS A 262 -20.88 13.32 2.14
CA LYS A 262 -21.42 14.68 2.02
C LYS A 262 -20.33 15.69 1.64
N ILE A 263 -19.17 15.60 2.30
CA ILE A 263 -17.94 16.27 1.89
C ILE A 263 -17.06 15.26 1.19
N SER A 264 -16.98 15.35 -0.13
CA SER A 264 -16.17 14.49 -0.97
C SER A 264 -14.80 15.11 -1.22
N THR A 265 -13.80 14.27 -1.49
CA THR A 265 -12.45 14.74 -1.85
C THR A 265 -12.04 14.13 -3.18
N VAL A 266 -11.45 14.95 -4.04
CA VAL A 266 -10.91 14.52 -5.33
C VAL A 266 -9.44 14.91 -5.44
N GLU A 267 -8.69 14.11 -6.18
CA GLU A 267 -7.37 14.45 -6.69
C GLU A 267 -7.41 14.53 -8.20
N TYR A 268 -6.60 15.40 -8.78
CA TYR A 268 -6.51 15.56 -10.21
C TYR A 268 -5.11 15.88 -10.68
N ASP A 269 -4.82 15.50 -11.92
CA ASP A 269 -3.59 15.86 -12.63
C ASP A 269 -3.85 16.03 -14.12
N CYS A 270 -3.08 16.92 -14.74
CA CYS A 270 -2.97 17.10 -16.18
C CYS A 270 -1.57 16.66 -16.61
N ARG A 271 -1.49 15.88 -17.70
CA ARG A 271 -0.23 15.40 -18.27
C ARG A 271 -0.08 15.75 -19.73
N GLN A 272 1.15 16.06 -20.14
CA GLN A 272 1.60 16.15 -21.53
C GLN A 272 2.90 15.35 -21.68
N ASN A 273 3.01 14.51 -22.70
CA ASN A 273 4.18 13.66 -22.95
C ASN A 273 4.61 12.86 -21.70
N ASP A 274 3.65 12.26 -21.00
CA ASP A 274 3.81 11.54 -19.72
C ASP A 274 4.33 12.35 -18.51
N GLU A 275 4.55 13.65 -18.68
CA GLU A 275 4.95 14.54 -17.59
C GLU A 275 3.75 15.26 -16.97
N VAL A 276 3.74 15.38 -15.63
CA VAL A 276 2.69 16.12 -14.93
C VAL A 276 2.96 17.63 -15.04
N VAL A 277 2.03 18.36 -15.67
CA VAL A 277 2.12 19.81 -15.84
C VAL A 277 1.35 20.58 -14.77
N PHE A 278 0.26 19.99 -14.29
CA PHE A 278 -0.63 20.58 -13.28
C PHE A 278 -1.20 19.48 -12.40
N ALA A 279 -1.23 19.67 -11.09
CA ALA A 279 -1.80 18.70 -10.17
C ALA A 279 -2.36 19.38 -8.92
N GLY A 280 -3.38 18.78 -8.34
CA GLY A 280 -4.01 19.29 -7.14
C GLY A 280 -5.05 18.36 -6.53
N ASN A 281 -5.70 18.89 -5.51
CA ASN A 281 -6.84 18.27 -4.85
C ASN A 281 -7.96 19.29 -4.64
N ALA A 282 -9.17 18.79 -4.37
CA ALA A 282 -10.30 19.62 -4.02
C ALA A 282 -11.21 18.95 -2.98
N LYS A 283 -11.78 19.77 -2.09
CA LYS A 283 -12.91 19.39 -1.24
C LYS A 283 -14.20 19.85 -1.89
N LEU A 284 -15.18 18.97 -1.91
CA LEU A 284 -16.43 19.12 -2.64
C LEU A 284 -17.61 18.88 -1.70
N LEU A 285 -18.68 19.64 -1.87
CA LEU A 285 -20.00 19.31 -1.35
C LEU A 285 -20.76 18.54 -2.44
N THR A 286 -21.15 17.31 -2.14
CA THR A 286 -21.89 16.44 -3.06
C THR A 286 -23.20 16.00 -2.42
N GLN A 287 -24.29 15.94 -3.20
CA GLN A 287 -25.57 15.42 -2.71
C GLN A 287 -25.52 13.89 -2.60
N SER A 288 -26.10 13.34 -1.52
CA SER A 288 -26.29 11.89 -1.37
C SER A 288 -27.13 11.36 -2.53
N GLN A 289 -26.73 10.24 -3.15
CA GLN A 289 -27.48 9.61 -4.26
C GLN A 289 -28.86 9.04 -3.85
N SER A 290 -29.32 9.27 -2.62
CA SER A 290 -30.59 8.74 -2.09
C SER A 290 -31.86 9.49 -2.54
N SER A 291 -31.79 10.46 -3.47
CA SER A 291 -32.94 11.33 -3.78
C SER A 291 -33.22 11.57 -5.28
N LYS A 292 -32.77 10.69 -6.19
CA LYS A 292 -33.02 10.87 -7.64
C LYS A 292 -33.77 9.72 -8.33
N THR A 293 -34.37 8.78 -7.60
CA THR A 293 -35.21 7.71 -8.19
C THR A 293 -36.72 7.94 -8.11
N ASN A 294 -37.19 9.06 -7.56
CA ASN A 294 -38.61 9.42 -7.57
C ASN A 294 -38.80 10.74 -8.33
N GLU A 295 -38.85 10.68 -9.65
CA GLU A 295 -39.56 11.61 -10.56
C GLU A 295 -39.16 11.27 -12.01
N SER A 296 -39.86 10.30 -12.60
CA SER A 296 -40.06 10.11 -14.04
C SER A 296 -41.25 9.17 -14.24
#